data_AF-A0A4S2URB1-F1
#
_entry.id   AF-A0A4S2URB1-F1
#
_cell.length_a   1.000
_cell.length_b   1.000
_cell.length_c   1.000
_cell.angle_alpha   90.00
_cell.angle_beta   90.00
_cell.angle_gamma   90.00
#
_symmetry.space_group_name_H-M   'P 1'
#
loop_
_entity.id
_entity.type
_entity.pdbx_description
1 polymer ?
#
loop_
_entity_poly.entity_id
_entity_poly.type
_entity_poly.pdbx_seq_one_letter_code
_entity_poly.pdbx_strand_id
1 'polypeptide(L)'
;MPNIKALTPEAGRIDADRLRTYDADRLARCAVDPAQPWWRRKACVEALTGRVPQARVGELLACVRDTEGNGAIRTALLGLVSDRAELLPWLRHEDRRGEEAYGMREAVLRARGALGDLSAADELAALAFSPWWTRRAVGEAGLDALVDRHGAQVVLAELAGGRPEDRAVAVRLRDRAGEDVTDALADPDPGVAHLAQSLLTSPDRIRTYLDGAPTADAALWAAFALHRLTDDAAPVRAVYEALGRPRVEVEGLDEELRRVIVHEYGPECEKQSDPRWRIEALCTEPPRAPDEERQLARATAALAAAGLAPRTPLSCGEAHRQGGGTYHVIRYGEDGRSEVFISTLGPFAGNHEDDPAARAALEPAGFRWIDGPTGAVRVTGLGVYYFGSREPLDVSTLLFYWQD
;
A
#
# COMPACT_ATOMS: atom_id res chain seq x y z
N MET A 1 42.00 16.81 -4.69
CA MET A 1 40.70 16.15 -4.94
C MET A 1 40.01 15.92 -3.61
N PRO A 2 38.70 16.17 -3.47
CA PRO A 2 37.96 15.84 -2.24
C PRO A 2 38.06 14.33 -1.97
N ASN A 3 38.15 13.94 -0.70
CA ASN A 3 38.12 12.52 -0.31
C ASN A 3 36.67 12.06 -0.10
N ILE A 4 36.43 10.74 -0.03
CA ILE A 4 35.07 10.18 0.12
C ILE A 4 34.36 10.77 1.35
N LYS A 5 35.07 10.97 2.47
CA LYS A 5 34.50 11.58 3.69
C LYS A 5 33.97 12.99 3.45
N ALA A 6 34.67 13.82 2.67
CA ALA A 6 34.22 15.15 2.31
C ALA A 6 33.00 15.15 1.37
N LEU A 7 32.84 14.09 0.56
CA LEU A 7 31.67 13.89 -0.30
C LEU A 7 30.48 13.23 0.44
N THR A 8 30.70 12.70 1.65
CA THR A 8 29.72 12.00 2.48
C THR A 8 29.85 12.38 3.97
N PRO A 9 29.77 13.69 4.31
CA PRO A 9 30.01 14.17 5.66
C PRO A 9 29.06 13.53 6.69
N GLU A 10 27.77 13.46 6.38
CA GLU A 10 26.73 12.92 7.26
C GLU A 10 25.57 12.32 6.45
N ALA A 11 24.67 11.60 7.13
CA ALA A 11 23.48 11.04 6.50
C ALA A 11 22.63 12.16 5.88
N GLY A 12 22.13 11.96 4.66
CA GLY A 12 21.32 12.95 3.94
C GLY A 12 22.13 14.07 3.25
N ARG A 13 23.43 14.20 3.50
CA ARG A 13 24.32 15.16 2.82
C ARG A 13 25.39 14.44 2.04
N ILE A 14 25.02 13.98 0.83
CA ILE A 14 25.86 13.16 -0.04
C ILE A 14 26.00 13.86 -1.40
N ASP A 15 27.24 14.06 -1.85
CA ASP A 15 27.54 14.56 -3.20
C ASP A 15 27.62 13.37 -4.18
N ALA A 16 26.44 12.88 -4.59
CA ALA A 16 26.31 11.69 -5.42
C ALA A 16 26.99 11.86 -6.79
N ASP A 17 26.91 13.05 -7.39
CA ASP A 17 27.49 13.32 -8.71
C ASP A 17 29.02 13.24 -8.67
N ARG A 18 29.65 13.81 -7.64
CA ARG A 18 31.09 13.66 -7.47
C ARG A 18 31.50 12.25 -7.08
N LEU A 19 30.68 11.51 -6.34
CA LEU A 19 30.95 10.09 -6.09
C LEU A 19 30.91 9.26 -7.38
N ARG A 20 29.96 9.51 -8.29
CA ARG A 20 29.88 8.80 -9.58
C ARG A 20 31.12 8.99 -10.47
N THR A 21 31.80 10.12 -10.34
CA THR A 21 33.05 10.41 -11.05
C THR A 21 34.31 10.05 -10.25
N TYR A 22 34.17 9.58 -9.02
CA TYR A 22 35.27 9.18 -8.15
C TYR A 22 35.87 7.82 -8.56
N ASP A 23 37.10 7.53 -8.14
CA ASP A 23 37.76 6.25 -8.41
C ASP A 23 36.95 5.04 -7.89
N ALA A 24 36.57 4.13 -8.79
CA ALA A 24 35.72 2.98 -8.48
C ALA A 24 36.39 2.01 -7.49
N ASP A 25 37.71 1.83 -7.59
CA ASP A 25 38.48 0.96 -6.70
C ASP A 25 38.49 1.45 -5.25
N ARG A 26 38.54 2.77 -5.05
CA ARG A 26 38.41 3.40 -3.73
C ARG A 26 36.99 3.32 -3.19
N LEU A 27 35.98 3.47 -4.05
CA LEU A 27 34.57 3.32 -3.65
C LEU A 27 34.25 1.89 -3.23
N ALA A 28 34.72 0.89 -3.97
CA ALA A 28 34.53 -0.52 -3.64
C ALA A 28 35.15 -0.87 -2.28
N ARG A 29 36.37 -0.40 -2.01
CA ARG A 29 37.01 -0.54 -0.69
C ARG A 29 36.21 0.14 0.42
N CYS A 30 35.72 1.35 0.16
CA CYS A 30 34.90 2.08 1.13
C CYS A 30 33.56 1.38 1.42
N ALA A 31 32.95 0.76 0.41
CA ALA A 31 31.68 0.05 0.53
C ALA A 31 31.76 -1.18 1.46
N VAL A 32 32.87 -1.92 1.42
CA VAL A 32 33.07 -3.14 2.23
C VAL A 32 33.77 -2.88 3.57
N ASP A 33 34.34 -1.69 3.79
CA ASP A 33 35.02 -1.33 5.03
C ASP A 33 34.03 -1.19 6.21
N PRO A 34 34.05 -2.10 7.21
CA PRO A 34 33.14 -2.06 8.35
C PRO A 34 33.39 -0.88 9.28
N ALA A 35 34.56 -0.23 9.20
CA ALA A 35 34.85 0.97 9.99
C ALA A 35 34.15 2.23 9.43
N GLN A 36 33.57 2.18 8.22
CA GLN A 36 32.78 3.27 7.68
C GLN A 36 31.32 3.19 8.12
N PRO A 37 30.67 4.34 8.37
CA PRO A 37 29.25 4.37 8.68
C PRO A 37 28.42 3.91 7.48
N TRP A 38 27.28 3.27 7.77
CA TRP A 38 26.44 2.62 6.75
C TRP A 38 25.99 3.59 5.64
N TRP A 39 25.61 4.83 5.95
CA TRP A 39 25.16 5.79 4.93
C TRP A 39 26.24 6.10 3.89
N ARG A 40 27.51 6.17 4.32
CA ARG A 40 28.66 6.39 3.43
C ARG A 40 28.94 5.15 2.59
N ARG A 41 28.91 3.97 3.20
CA ARG A 41 29.08 2.70 2.50
C ARG A 41 28.02 2.55 1.41
N LYS A 42 26.75 2.80 1.74
CA LYS A 42 25.63 2.77 0.81
C LYS A 42 25.81 3.74 -0.36
N ALA A 43 26.19 4.99 -0.09
CA ALA A 43 26.48 5.98 -1.14
C ALA A 43 27.59 5.54 -2.09
N CYS A 44 28.63 4.86 -1.57
CA CYS A 44 29.69 4.30 -2.41
C CYS A 44 29.19 3.15 -3.29
N VAL A 45 28.31 2.28 -2.76
CA VAL A 45 27.68 1.20 -3.54
C VAL A 45 26.82 1.76 -4.68
N GLU A 46 25.97 2.73 -4.39
CA GLU A 46 25.12 3.39 -5.39
C GLU A 46 25.97 4.03 -6.49
N ALA A 47 27.08 4.68 -6.12
CA ALA A 47 28.00 5.27 -7.07
C ALA A 47 28.73 4.25 -7.96
N LEU A 48 28.82 2.97 -7.57
CA LEU A 48 29.49 1.91 -8.34
C LEU A 48 28.64 1.31 -9.47
N THR A 49 27.37 1.68 -9.58
CA THR A 49 26.44 1.17 -10.60
C THR A 49 27.06 1.25 -12.00
N GLY A 50 27.13 0.11 -12.69
CA GLY A 50 27.69 0.00 -14.06
C GLY A 50 29.22 0.04 -14.17
N ARG A 51 29.96 0.09 -13.06
CA ARG A 51 31.43 0.25 -13.05
C ARG A 51 32.12 -0.48 -11.90
N VAL A 52 31.61 -1.66 -11.56
CA VAL A 52 32.19 -2.53 -10.52
C VAL A 52 33.59 -3.00 -10.94
N PRO A 53 34.65 -2.70 -10.18
CA PRO A 53 35.99 -3.18 -10.52
C PRO A 53 36.09 -4.70 -10.37
N GLN A 54 36.51 -5.38 -11.44
CA GLN A 54 36.58 -6.85 -11.46
C GLN A 54 37.48 -7.43 -10.35
N ALA A 55 38.57 -6.73 -9.99
CA ALA A 55 39.46 -7.12 -8.90
C ALA A 55 38.81 -7.09 -7.51
N ARG A 56 37.67 -6.40 -7.35
CA ARG A 56 36.96 -6.21 -6.08
C ARG A 56 35.71 -7.05 -5.93
N VAL A 57 35.29 -7.76 -6.98
CA VAL A 57 34.05 -8.57 -6.97
C VAL A 57 34.05 -9.59 -5.82
N GLY A 58 35.18 -10.27 -5.57
CA GLY A 58 35.28 -11.24 -4.47
C GLY A 58 34.99 -10.64 -3.09
N GLU A 59 35.53 -9.44 -2.82
CA GLU A 59 35.31 -8.71 -1.55
C GLU A 59 33.84 -8.26 -1.42
N LEU A 60 33.23 -7.78 -2.51
CA LEU A 60 31.83 -7.37 -2.54
C LEU A 60 30.90 -8.57 -2.29
N LEU A 61 31.17 -9.71 -2.93
CA LEU A 61 30.42 -10.95 -2.75
C LEU A 61 30.54 -11.49 -1.31
N ALA A 62 31.73 -11.41 -0.71
CA ALA A 62 31.93 -11.80 0.69
C ALA A 62 31.06 -10.94 1.63
N CYS A 63 31.01 -9.63 1.41
CA CYS A 63 30.17 -8.71 2.18
C CYS A 63 28.67 -8.99 2.03
N VAL A 64 28.20 -9.39 0.84
CA VAL A 64 26.79 -9.80 0.63
C VAL A 64 26.46 -11.06 1.45
N ARG A 65 27.38 -12.01 1.49
CA ARG A 65 27.21 -13.32 2.14
C ARG A 65 27.33 -13.27 3.66
N ASP A 66 28.00 -12.26 4.20
CA ASP A 66 28.16 -12.01 5.63
C ASP A 66 26.81 -11.68 6.29
N THR A 67 26.25 -12.65 7.03
CA THR A 67 24.94 -12.55 7.68
C THR A 67 24.93 -11.65 8.91
N GLU A 68 26.09 -11.43 9.53
CA GLU A 68 26.26 -10.51 10.66
C GLU A 68 26.38 -9.04 10.21
N GLY A 69 26.58 -8.82 8.90
CA GLY A 69 26.71 -7.51 8.28
C GLY A 69 25.41 -6.70 8.24
N ASN A 70 25.56 -5.39 8.05
CA ASN A 70 24.43 -4.47 7.95
C ASN A 70 23.54 -4.78 6.72
N GLY A 71 22.27 -5.10 6.96
CA GLY A 71 21.30 -5.47 5.92
C GLY A 71 21.10 -4.44 4.81
N ALA A 72 21.15 -3.14 5.12
CA ALA A 72 21.02 -2.09 4.10
C ALA A 72 22.21 -2.09 3.12
N ILE A 73 23.41 -2.40 3.59
CA ILE A 73 24.60 -2.52 2.74
C ILE A 73 24.55 -3.81 1.93
N ARG A 74 24.19 -4.93 2.55
CA ARG A 74 24.04 -6.22 1.88
C ARG A 74 23.01 -6.14 0.75
N THR A 75 21.85 -5.53 0.99
CA THR A 75 20.81 -5.30 -0.02
C THR A 75 21.32 -4.44 -1.17
N ALA A 76 22.01 -3.33 -0.88
CA ALA A 76 22.56 -2.46 -1.92
C ALA A 76 23.63 -3.18 -2.75
N LEU A 77 24.54 -3.90 -2.10
CA LEU A 77 25.60 -4.66 -2.77
C LEU A 77 25.01 -5.79 -3.61
N LEU A 78 24.02 -6.52 -3.11
CA LEU A 78 23.36 -7.58 -3.86
C LEU A 78 22.69 -7.02 -5.12
N GLY A 79 22.06 -5.84 -5.05
CA GLY A 79 21.56 -5.14 -6.23
C GLY A 79 22.65 -4.86 -7.27
N LEU A 80 23.83 -4.42 -6.81
CA LEU A 80 24.98 -4.09 -7.65
C LEU A 80 25.61 -5.31 -8.35
N VAL A 81 25.62 -6.48 -7.71
CA VAL A 81 26.23 -7.72 -8.23
C VAL A 81 25.19 -8.80 -8.55
N SER A 82 23.94 -8.41 -8.80
CA SER A 82 22.80 -9.33 -8.95
C SER A 82 22.87 -10.22 -10.20
N ASP A 83 23.68 -9.86 -11.20
CA ASP A 83 23.88 -10.58 -12.45
C ASP A 83 24.95 -11.69 -12.37
N ARG A 84 25.61 -11.83 -11.21
CA ARG A 84 26.72 -12.76 -11.00
C ARG A 84 26.23 -14.18 -10.75
N ALA A 85 26.39 -15.05 -11.76
CA ALA A 85 25.99 -16.45 -11.68
C ALA A 85 26.61 -17.21 -10.49
N GLU A 86 27.78 -16.77 -9.99
CA GLU A 86 28.44 -17.37 -8.82
C GLU A 86 27.64 -17.20 -7.52
N LEU A 87 26.62 -16.33 -7.50
CA LEU A 87 25.71 -16.15 -6.36
C LEU A 87 24.61 -17.19 -6.30
N LEU A 88 24.25 -17.84 -7.42
CA LEU A 88 23.05 -18.66 -7.49
C LEU A 88 22.98 -19.78 -6.44
N PRO A 89 24.06 -20.55 -6.16
CA PRO A 89 24.03 -21.56 -5.10
C PRO A 89 23.74 -20.97 -3.71
N TRP A 90 24.29 -19.79 -3.41
CA TRP A 90 24.03 -19.09 -2.15
C TRP A 90 22.60 -18.54 -2.08
N LEU A 91 22.10 -17.98 -3.18
CA LEU A 91 20.74 -17.42 -3.25
C LEU A 91 19.65 -18.48 -3.09
N ARG A 92 19.90 -19.71 -3.56
CA ARG A 92 18.96 -20.85 -3.44
C ARG A 92 18.97 -21.52 -2.07
N HIS A 93 19.94 -21.20 -1.21
CA HIS A 93 20.05 -21.84 0.09
C HIS A 93 18.82 -21.52 0.95
N GLU A 94 18.31 -22.51 1.68
CA GLU A 94 17.07 -22.40 2.47
C GLU A 94 17.13 -21.29 3.53
N ASP A 95 18.30 -21.09 4.15
CA ASP A 95 18.58 -19.98 5.07
C ASP A 95 18.31 -18.58 4.49
N ARG A 96 18.18 -18.43 3.17
CA ARG A 96 17.82 -17.14 2.55
C ARG A 96 16.32 -16.88 2.53
N ARG A 97 15.50 -17.93 2.65
CA ARG A 97 14.04 -17.80 2.78
C ARG A 97 13.61 -17.24 4.13
N GLY A 98 14.40 -17.51 5.17
CA GLY A 98 14.19 -17.04 6.55
C GLY A 98 15.07 -15.85 6.95
N GLU A 99 15.69 -15.15 6.01
CA GLU A 99 16.54 -14.00 6.33
C GLU A 99 15.71 -12.82 6.86
N GLU A 100 15.96 -12.44 8.12
CA GLU A 100 15.22 -11.37 8.83
C GLU A 100 15.82 -9.98 8.58
N ALA A 101 17.03 -9.88 8.02
CA ALA A 101 17.63 -8.61 7.70
C ALA A 101 16.73 -7.80 6.74
N TYR A 102 16.48 -6.54 7.11
CA TYR A 102 15.53 -5.67 6.41
C TYR A 102 15.74 -5.63 4.89
N GLY A 103 14.71 -6.02 4.14
CA GLY A 103 14.67 -6.00 2.67
C GLY A 103 15.50 -7.06 1.96
N MET A 104 16.19 -7.94 2.69
CA MET A 104 17.06 -8.95 2.09
C MET A 104 16.28 -10.03 1.36
N ARG A 105 15.11 -10.45 1.87
CA ARG A 105 14.29 -11.48 1.20
C ARG A 105 13.88 -11.02 -0.20
N GLU A 106 13.39 -9.79 -0.33
CA GLU A 106 13.04 -9.20 -1.62
C GLU A 106 14.27 -9.02 -2.51
N ALA A 107 15.43 -8.62 -1.95
CA ALA A 107 16.67 -8.48 -2.70
C ALA A 107 17.20 -9.82 -3.25
N VAL A 108 17.10 -10.90 -2.46
CA VAL A 108 17.42 -12.27 -2.89
C VAL A 108 16.53 -12.70 -4.03
N LEU A 109 15.21 -12.51 -3.92
CA LEU A 109 14.26 -12.86 -4.97
C LEU A 109 14.51 -12.07 -6.25
N ARG A 110 14.79 -10.76 -6.14
CA ARG A 110 15.19 -9.93 -7.29
C ARG A 110 16.42 -10.50 -8.01
N ALA A 111 17.46 -10.85 -7.25
CA ALA A 111 18.69 -11.41 -7.83
C ALA A 111 18.46 -12.79 -8.45
N ARG A 112 17.64 -13.65 -7.83
CA ARG A 112 17.25 -14.95 -8.40
C ARG A 112 16.51 -14.78 -9.73
N GLY A 113 15.56 -13.85 -9.81
CA GLY A 113 14.87 -13.51 -11.05
C GLY A 113 15.82 -13.02 -12.15
N ALA A 114 16.70 -12.07 -11.82
CA ALA A 114 17.73 -11.56 -12.75
C ALA A 114 18.67 -12.66 -13.29
N LEU A 115 18.99 -13.65 -12.45
CA LEU A 115 19.82 -14.80 -12.85
C LEU A 115 19.06 -15.88 -13.62
N GLY A 116 17.74 -15.75 -13.81
CA GLY A 116 16.96 -16.74 -14.53
C GLY A 116 16.53 -17.95 -13.71
N ASP A 117 16.46 -17.84 -12.38
CA ASP A 117 16.09 -18.96 -11.52
C ASP A 117 14.57 -19.20 -11.53
N LEU A 118 14.10 -20.12 -12.38
CA LEU A 118 12.68 -20.48 -12.49
C LEU A 118 12.08 -20.95 -11.14
N SER A 119 12.87 -21.57 -10.26
CA SER A 119 12.40 -21.98 -8.93
C SER A 119 12.07 -20.82 -7.98
N ALA A 120 12.24 -19.56 -8.42
CA ALA A 120 11.80 -18.36 -7.72
C ALA A 120 10.44 -17.83 -8.23
N ALA A 121 9.87 -18.41 -9.29
CA ALA A 121 8.68 -17.89 -9.96
C ALA A 121 7.50 -17.71 -8.99
N ASP A 122 7.22 -18.73 -8.18
CA ASP A 122 6.13 -18.69 -7.18
C ASP A 122 6.27 -17.54 -6.17
N GLU A 123 7.46 -17.37 -5.63
CA GLU A 123 7.73 -16.31 -4.65
C GLU A 123 7.72 -14.92 -5.30
N LEU A 124 8.15 -14.82 -6.57
CA LEU A 124 8.08 -13.59 -7.35
C LEU A 124 6.65 -13.23 -7.74
N ALA A 125 5.80 -14.21 -8.07
CA ALA A 125 4.36 -14.02 -8.28
C ALA A 125 3.69 -13.51 -7.00
N ALA A 126 4.01 -14.09 -5.85
CA ALA A 126 3.54 -13.60 -4.56
C ALA A 126 3.96 -12.14 -4.29
N LEU A 127 5.21 -11.77 -4.59
CA LEU A 127 5.65 -10.39 -4.48
C LEU A 127 4.91 -9.47 -5.47
N ALA A 128 4.74 -9.88 -6.72
CA ALA A 128 4.04 -9.11 -7.76
C ALA A 128 2.57 -8.88 -7.40
N PHE A 129 1.94 -9.82 -6.69
CA PHE A 129 0.58 -9.67 -6.20
C PHE A 129 0.46 -8.90 -4.87
N SER A 130 1.58 -8.54 -4.24
CA SER A 130 1.59 -7.77 -2.99
C SER A 130 0.85 -6.44 -3.10
N PRO A 131 0.16 -5.98 -2.04
CA PRO A 131 -0.40 -4.63 -2.00
C PRO A 131 0.69 -3.57 -1.78
N TRP A 132 1.89 -3.96 -1.34
CA TRP A 132 3.01 -3.04 -1.18
C TRP A 132 3.69 -2.76 -2.51
N TRP A 133 3.62 -1.51 -2.99
CA TRP A 133 4.15 -1.13 -4.29
C TRP A 133 5.64 -1.48 -4.48
N THR A 134 6.46 -1.36 -3.43
CA THR A 134 7.88 -1.68 -3.46
C THR A 134 8.13 -3.17 -3.68
N ARG A 135 7.36 -4.04 -3.00
CA ARG A 135 7.42 -5.50 -3.16
C ARG A 135 6.88 -5.91 -4.53
N ARG A 136 5.77 -5.32 -4.95
CA ARG A 136 5.19 -5.54 -6.28
C ARG A 136 6.19 -5.26 -7.39
N ALA A 137 6.83 -4.10 -7.37
CA ALA A 137 7.85 -3.74 -8.36
C ALA A 137 9.01 -4.75 -8.39
N VAL A 138 9.38 -5.34 -7.26
CA VAL A 138 10.39 -6.41 -7.20
C VAL A 138 9.90 -7.70 -7.86
N GLY A 139 8.71 -8.15 -7.51
CA GLY A 139 8.11 -9.35 -8.10
C GLY A 139 7.93 -9.22 -9.60
N GLU A 140 7.35 -8.10 -10.06
CA GLU A 140 7.12 -7.81 -11.48
C GLU A 140 8.42 -7.79 -12.28
N ALA A 141 9.45 -7.09 -11.80
CA ALA A 141 10.74 -7.03 -12.48
C ALA A 141 11.45 -8.39 -12.50
N GLY A 142 11.33 -9.18 -11.42
CA GLY A 142 11.88 -10.53 -11.38
C GLY A 142 11.18 -11.47 -12.37
N LEU A 143 9.85 -11.42 -12.46
CA LEU A 143 9.08 -12.17 -13.44
C LEU A 143 9.39 -11.75 -14.87
N ASP A 144 9.52 -10.44 -15.13
CA ASP A 144 9.91 -9.94 -16.46
C ASP A 144 11.28 -10.48 -16.88
N ALA A 145 12.26 -10.51 -15.96
CA ALA A 145 13.57 -11.09 -16.24
C ALA A 145 13.50 -12.60 -16.54
N LEU A 146 12.62 -13.34 -15.85
CA LEU A 146 12.37 -14.76 -16.16
C LEU A 146 11.73 -14.94 -17.54
N VAL A 147 10.75 -14.09 -17.88
CA VAL A 147 10.06 -14.11 -19.19
C VAL A 147 11.00 -13.75 -20.32
N ASP A 148 11.83 -12.71 -20.16
CA ASP A 148 12.80 -12.29 -21.16
C ASP A 148 13.84 -13.39 -21.45
N ARG A 149 14.17 -14.21 -20.45
CA ARG A 149 15.17 -15.28 -20.57
C ARG A 149 14.61 -16.61 -21.07
N HIS A 150 13.45 -17.02 -20.55
CA HIS A 150 12.89 -18.36 -20.78
C HIS A 150 11.63 -18.36 -21.64
N GLY A 151 11.01 -17.20 -21.85
CA GLY A 151 9.73 -17.03 -22.52
C GLY A 151 8.54 -17.17 -21.57
N ALA A 152 7.44 -16.46 -21.91
CA ALA A 152 6.23 -16.40 -21.08
C ALA A 152 5.61 -17.78 -20.81
N GLN A 153 5.58 -18.66 -21.82
CA GLN A 153 4.98 -19.99 -21.70
C GLN A 153 5.71 -20.88 -20.68
N VAL A 154 7.04 -20.76 -20.59
CA VAL A 154 7.84 -21.52 -19.62
C VAL A 154 7.57 -21.03 -18.19
N VAL A 155 7.48 -19.71 -17.99
CA VAL A 155 7.16 -19.14 -16.67
C VAL A 155 5.74 -19.51 -16.23
N LEU A 156 4.77 -19.48 -17.15
CA LEU A 156 3.38 -19.87 -16.84
C LEU A 156 3.25 -21.36 -16.53
N ALA A 157 4.01 -22.22 -17.21
CA ALA A 157 4.04 -23.65 -16.92
C ALA A 157 4.56 -23.94 -15.50
N GLU A 158 5.50 -23.12 -14.99
CA GLU A 158 6.00 -23.22 -13.62
C GLU A 158 4.95 -22.80 -12.58
N LEU A 159 4.18 -21.74 -12.86
CA LEU A 159 3.23 -21.16 -11.89
C LEU A 159 1.93 -21.95 -11.69
N ALA A 160 1.68 -23.03 -12.46
CA ALA A 160 0.52 -23.93 -12.37
C ALA A 160 -0.90 -23.30 -12.44
N GLY A 161 -1.06 -21.97 -12.33
CA GLY A 161 -2.29 -21.20 -12.52
C GLY A 161 -3.34 -21.31 -11.39
N GLY A 162 -3.05 -22.04 -10.31
CA GLY A 162 -4.03 -22.36 -9.27
C GLY A 162 -4.30 -21.20 -8.30
N ARG A 163 -3.29 -20.41 -7.96
CA ARG A 163 -3.42 -19.33 -6.99
C ARG A 163 -3.77 -17.99 -7.66
N PRO A 164 -4.38 -17.04 -6.94
CA PRO A 164 -4.64 -15.70 -7.48
C PRO A 164 -3.39 -15.02 -8.04
N GLU A 165 -2.25 -15.20 -7.40
CA GLU A 165 -0.97 -14.61 -7.82
C GLU A 165 -0.53 -15.14 -9.18
N ASP A 166 -0.71 -16.44 -9.42
CA ASP A 166 -0.36 -17.10 -10.67
C ASP A 166 -1.28 -16.62 -11.81
N ARG A 167 -2.59 -16.50 -11.52
CA ARG A 167 -3.58 -15.99 -12.47
C ARG A 167 -3.35 -14.51 -12.79
N ALA A 168 -2.97 -13.69 -11.81
CA ALA A 168 -2.60 -12.30 -12.03
C ALA A 168 -1.39 -12.17 -12.98
N VAL A 169 -0.38 -13.03 -12.83
CA VAL A 169 0.76 -13.08 -13.77
C VAL A 169 0.28 -13.48 -15.17
N ALA A 170 -0.58 -14.50 -15.29
CA ALA A 170 -1.14 -14.90 -16.58
C ALA A 170 -1.90 -13.77 -17.28
N VAL A 171 -2.74 -13.03 -16.55
CA VAL A 171 -3.45 -11.85 -17.07
C VAL A 171 -2.47 -10.80 -17.60
N ARG A 172 -1.44 -10.46 -16.81
CA ARG A 172 -0.43 -9.47 -17.21
C ARG A 172 0.35 -9.88 -18.46
N LEU A 173 0.72 -11.15 -18.57
CA LEU A 173 1.47 -11.65 -19.74
C LEU A 173 0.61 -11.71 -21.00
N ARG A 174 -0.68 -12.06 -20.88
CA ARG A 174 -1.66 -12.01 -21.98
C ARG A 174 -1.84 -10.57 -22.49
N ASP A 175 -2.06 -9.62 -21.58
CA ASP A 175 -2.19 -8.20 -21.94
C ASP A 175 -0.93 -7.67 -22.65
N ARG A 176 0.26 -8.00 -22.14
CA ARG A 176 1.55 -7.62 -22.77
C ARG A 176 1.73 -8.24 -24.17
N ALA A 177 1.12 -9.39 -24.42
CA ALA A 177 1.10 -10.02 -25.74
C ALA A 177 0.02 -9.43 -26.68
N GLY A 178 -0.76 -8.44 -26.21
CA GLY A 178 -1.87 -7.83 -26.95
C GLY A 178 -3.14 -8.69 -27.00
N GLU A 179 -3.23 -9.71 -26.15
CA GLU A 179 -4.42 -10.54 -26.04
C GLU A 179 -5.53 -9.81 -25.27
N ASP A 180 -6.78 -10.22 -25.50
CA ASP A 180 -7.90 -9.73 -24.71
C ASP A 180 -7.88 -10.39 -23.32
N VAL A 181 -8.01 -9.58 -22.26
CA VAL A 181 -8.05 -10.02 -20.86
C VAL A 181 -9.37 -9.68 -20.17
N THR A 182 -10.38 -9.25 -20.94
CA THR A 182 -11.69 -8.85 -20.40
C THR A 182 -12.39 -10.01 -19.68
N ASP A 183 -12.12 -11.27 -20.05
CA ASP A 183 -12.61 -12.46 -19.35
C ASP A 183 -12.20 -12.51 -17.87
N ALA A 184 -11.03 -11.98 -17.53
CA ALA A 184 -10.49 -11.99 -16.17
C ALA A 184 -11.22 -11.01 -15.22
N LEU A 185 -12.12 -10.16 -15.71
CA LEU A 185 -13.03 -9.39 -14.85
C LEU A 185 -13.97 -10.30 -14.03
N ALA A 186 -14.16 -11.54 -14.46
CA ALA A 186 -14.95 -12.55 -13.77
C ALA A 186 -14.12 -13.44 -12.81
N ASP A 187 -12.83 -13.14 -12.60
CA ASP A 187 -12.02 -13.89 -11.65
C ASP A 187 -12.63 -13.79 -10.24
N PRO A 188 -12.73 -14.90 -9.48
CA PRO A 188 -13.28 -14.87 -8.13
C PRO A 188 -12.41 -14.09 -7.12
N ASP A 189 -11.14 -13.84 -7.43
CA ASP A 189 -10.27 -13.01 -6.60
C ASP A 189 -10.39 -11.52 -7.04
N PRO A 190 -10.83 -10.61 -6.14
CA PRO A 190 -10.99 -9.19 -6.47
C PRO A 190 -9.69 -8.52 -6.93
N GLY A 191 -8.53 -8.97 -6.44
CA GLY A 191 -7.24 -8.42 -6.85
C GLY A 191 -6.86 -8.77 -8.29
N VAL A 192 -7.25 -9.97 -8.76
CA VAL A 192 -7.06 -10.38 -10.16
C VAL A 192 -8.04 -9.62 -11.07
N ALA A 193 -9.31 -9.53 -10.68
CA ALA A 193 -10.32 -8.79 -11.43
C ALA A 193 -10.01 -7.29 -11.50
N HIS A 194 -9.52 -6.69 -10.40
CA HIS A 194 -9.02 -5.32 -10.37
C HIS A 194 -7.82 -5.13 -11.30
N LEU A 195 -6.85 -6.08 -11.32
CA LEU A 195 -5.73 -6.02 -12.26
C LEU A 195 -6.24 -6.00 -13.70
N ALA A 196 -7.13 -6.93 -14.07
CA ALA A 196 -7.73 -6.96 -15.40
C ALA A 196 -8.42 -5.64 -15.74
N GLN A 197 -9.26 -5.10 -14.84
CA GLN A 197 -9.91 -3.80 -14.99
C GLN A 197 -8.93 -2.66 -15.25
N SER A 198 -7.76 -2.67 -14.58
CA SER A 198 -6.76 -1.61 -14.72
C SER A 198 -6.01 -1.65 -16.06
N LEU A 199 -5.93 -2.82 -16.68
CA LEU A 199 -5.24 -3.04 -17.96
C LEU A 199 -6.13 -2.71 -19.18
N LEU A 200 -7.45 -2.73 -19.04
CA LEU A 200 -8.36 -2.43 -20.14
C LEU A 200 -8.23 -0.98 -20.62
N THR A 201 -8.20 -0.80 -21.95
CA THR A 201 -8.00 0.50 -22.61
C THR A 201 -9.07 0.85 -23.65
N SER A 202 -9.99 -0.08 -23.98
CA SER A 202 -11.01 0.11 -25.02
C SER A 202 -12.42 0.20 -24.43
N PRO A 203 -13.03 1.40 -24.37
CA PRO A 203 -14.41 1.58 -23.90
C PRO A 203 -15.44 0.74 -24.69
N ASP A 204 -15.30 0.62 -26.01
CA ASP A 204 -16.26 -0.12 -26.84
C ASP A 204 -16.24 -1.62 -26.57
N ARG A 205 -15.06 -2.18 -26.31
CA ARG A 205 -14.94 -3.58 -25.88
C ARG A 205 -15.60 -3.80 -24.52
N ILE A 206 -15.39 -2.88 -23.58
CA ILE A 206 -16.00 -2.96 -22.25
C ILE A 206 -17.53 -2.90 -22.34
N ARG A 207 -18.08 -1.99 -23.16
CA ARG A 207 -19.53 -1.92 -23.42
C ARG A 207 -20.08 -3.24 -23.98
N THR A 208 -19.37 -3.84 -24.94
CA THR A 208 -19.74 -5.13 -25.52
C THR A 208 -19.73 -6.25 -24.47
N TYR A 209 -18.75 -6.25 -23.56
CA TYR A 209 -18.66 -7.23 -22.48
C TYR A 209 -19.79 -7.07 -21.45
N LEU A 210 -20.17 -5.84 -21.12
CA LEU A 210 -21.23 -5.55 -20.15
C LEU A 210 -22.57 -6.22 -20.53
N ASP A 211 -22.91 -6.27 -21.82
CA ASP A 211 -24.15 -6.91 -22.31
C ASP A 211 -24.22 -8.41 -22.03
N GLY A 212 -23.06 -9.06 -21.81
CA GLY A 212 -22.93 -10.51 -21.61
C GLY A 212 -22.10 -10.89 -20.39
N ALA A 213 -21.93 -9.99 -19.42
CA ALA A 213 -21.08 -10.23 -18.26
C ALA A 213 -21.56 -11.49 -17.49
N PRO A 214 -20.67 -12.45 -17.17
CA PRO A 214 -21.08 -13.75 -16.62
C PRO A 214 -21.49 -13.68 -15.15
N THR A 215 -21.10 -12.63 -14.42
CA THR A 215 -21.42 -12.41 -13.01
C THR A 215 -21.71 -10.94 -12.73
N ALA A 216 -22.41 -10.66 -11.62
CA ALA A 216 -22.62 -9.30 -11.15
C ALA A 216 -21.30 -8.57 -10.89
N ASP A 217 -20.33 -9.25 -10.26
CA ASP A 217 -19.02 -8.69 -9.92
C ASP A 217 -18.24 -8.31 -11.19
N ALA A 218 -18.29 -9.16 -12.23
CA ALA A 218 -17.69 -8.85 -13.53
C ALA A 218 -18.34 -7.63 -14.19
N ALA A 219 -19.66 -7.50 -14.09
CA ALA A 219 -20.38 -6.32 -14.59
C ALA A 219 -19.99 -5.05 -13.82
N LEU A 220 -19.83 -5.14 -12.49
CA LEU A 220 -19.37 -4.02 -11.66
C LEU A 220 -17.93 -3.61 -11.99
N TRP A 221 -17.01 -4.56 -12.15
CA TRP A 221 -15.63 -4.26 -12.57
C TRP A 221 -15.57 -3.67 -13.98
N ALA A 222 -16.37 -4.17 -14.92
CA ALA A 222 -16.48 -3.60 -16.27
C ALA A 222 -17.05 -2.18 -16.24
N ALA A 223 -18.08 -1.91 -15.43
CA ALA A 223 -18.63 -0.57 -15.25
C ALA A 223 -17.59 0.38 -14.64
N PHE A 224 -16.82 -0.08 -13.64
CA PHE A 224 -15.73 0.69 -13.07
C PHE A 224 -14.59 0.95 -14.08
N ALA A 225 -14.25 -0.03 -14.93
CA ALA A 225 -13.33 0.14 -16.05
C ALA A 225 -13.79 1.26 -17.00
N LEU A 226 -15.07 1.24 -17.36
CA LEU A 226 -15.66 2.21 -18.26
C LEU A 226 -15.63 3.61 -17.66
N HIS A 227 -15.97 3.75 -16.38
CA HIS A 227 -15.88 5.02 -15.66
C HIS A 227 -14.46 5.59 -15.68
N ARG A 228 -13.46 4.78 -15.29
CA ARG A 228 -12.05 5.20 -15.28
C ARG A 228 -11.58 5.72 -16.65
N LEU A 229 -12.07 5.15 -17.75
CA LEU A 229 -11.68 5.52 -19.10
C LEU A 229 -12.47 6.70 -19.69
N THR A 230 -13.66 6.99 -19.17
CA THR A 230 -14.59 7.96 -19.79
C THR A 230 -14.98 9.11 -18.88
N ASP A 231 -14.70 9.00 -17.58
CA ASP A 231 -15.18 9.89 -16.51
C ASP A 231 -16.72 10.04 -16.46
N ASP A 232 -17.45 9.13 -17.13
CA ASP A 232 -18.90 9.15 -17.18
C ASP A 232 -19.48 8.19 -16.13
N ALA A 233 -20.22 8.74 -15.17
CA ALA A 233 -20.89 7.97 -14.13
C ALA A 233 -22.27 7.43 -14.56
N ALA A 234 -22.87 7.94 -15.65
CA ALA A 234 -24.22 7.54 -16.04
C ALA A 234 -24.32 6.06 -16.46
N PRO A 235 -23.38 5.48 -17.25
CA PRO A 235 -23.34 4.05 -17.53
C PRO A 235 -23.16 3.21 -16.26
N VAL A 236 -22.33 3.67 -15.33
CA VAL A 236 -22.08 2.99 -14.05
C VAL A 236 -23.36 2.89 -13.23
N ARG A 237 -24.07 4.02 -13.09
CA ARG A 237 -25.35 4.08 -12.39
C ARG A 237 -26.40 3.20 -13.05
N ALA A 238 -26.46 3.17 -14.39
CA ALA A 238 -27.40 2.30 -15.10
C ALA A 238 -27.14 0.81 -14.80
N VAL A 239 -25.88 0.37 -14.80
CA VAL A 239 -25.50 -1.01 -14.41
C VAL A 239 -25.83 -1.27 -12.94
N TYR A 240 -25.48 -0.35 -12.05
CA TYR A 240 -25.75 -0.46 -10.62
C TYR A 240 -27.25 -0.62 -10.32
N GLU A 241 -28.10 0.19 -10.95
CA GLU A 241 -29.56 0.11 -10.83
C GLU A 241 -30.11 -1.20 -11.42
N ALA A 242 -29.64 -1.61 -12.61
CA ALA A 242 -30.08 -2.84 -13.26
C ALA A 242 -29.76 -4.11 -12.44
N LEU A 243 -28.65 -4.09 -11.69
CA LEU A 243 -28.26 -5.16 -10.77
C LEU A 243 -28.98 -5.09 -9.41
N GLY A 244 -29.89 -4.14 -9.20
CA GLY A 244 -30.62 -3.97 -7.95
C GLY A 244 -29.83 -3.31 -6.84
N ARG A 245 -28.89 -2.42 -7.18
CA ARG A 245 -28.03 -1.67 -6.25
C ARG A 245 -27.22 -2.57 -5.31
N PRO A 246 -26.41 -3.50 -5.86
CA PRO A 246 -25.66 -4.46 -5.05
C PRO A 246 -24.69 -3.74 -4.11
N ARG A 247 -24.68 -4.13 -2.84
CA ARG A 247 -23.83 -3.54 -1.80
C ARG A 247 -23.23 -4.63 -0.91
N VAL A 248 -22.08 -4.34 -0.28
CA VAL A 248 -21.52 -5.23 0.74
C VAL A 248 -22.31 -5.02 2.03
N GLU A 249 -23.08 -6.04 2.42
CA GLU A 249 -23.82 -6.00 3.69
C GLU A 249 -22.84 -6.12 4.86
N VAL A 250 -22.93 -5.18 5.80
CA VAL A 250 -22.14 -5.16 7.04
C VAL A 250 -23.14 -5.11 8.19
N GLU A 251 -23.21 -6.18 8.97
CA GLU A 251 -24.14 -6.27 10.09
C GLU A 251 -23.85 -5.18 11.13
N GLY A 252 -24.88 -4.44 11.53
CA GLY A 252 -24.76 -3.36 12.52
C GLY A 252 -24.28 -2.01 11.98
N LEU A 253 -23.88 -1.91 10.70
CA LEU A 253 -23.50 -0.65 10.09
C LEU A 253 -24.74 0.09 9.58
N ASP A 254 -25.10 1.20 10.22
CA ASP A 254 -26.21 2.04 9.76
C ASP A 254 -25.82 2.92 8.57
N GLU A 255 -26.85 3.47 7.92
CA GLU A 255 -26.75 4.21 6.66
C GLU A 255 -25.95 5.53 6.78
N GLU A 256 -25.98 6.19 7.93
CA GLU A 256 -25.25 7.45 8.13
C GLU A 256 -23.75 7.17 8.18
N LEU A 257 -23.34 6.18 8.97
CA LEU A 257 -21.95 5.72 9.07
C LEU A 257 -21.45 5.12 7.76
N ARG A 258 -22.28 4.29 7.11
CA ARG A 258 -21.96 3.71 5.81
C ARG A 258 -21.65 4.80 4.79
N ARG A 259 -22.49 5.82 4.69
CA ARG A 259 -22.31 6.88 3.69
C ARG A 259 -20.99 7.61 3.87
N VAL A 260 -20.62 7.99 5.09
CA VAL A 260 -19.36 8.69 5.32
C VAL A 260 -18.15 7.79 5.06
N ILE A 261 -18.21 6.51 5.44
CA ILE A 261 -17.13 5.54 5.21
C ILE A 261 -16.97 5.23 3.72
N VAL A 262 -18.07 5.00 2.99
CA VAL A 262 -18.07 4.71 1.56
C VAL A 262 -17.45 5.87 0.77
N HIS A 263 -17.84 7.11 1.08
CA HIS A 263 -17.36 8.26 0.34
C HIS A 263 -15.94 8.69 0.71
N GLU A 264 -15.50 8.43 1.94
CA GLU A 264 -14.11 8.66 2.36
C GLU A 264 -13.17 7.61 1.77
N TYR A 265 -13.49 6.33 1.93
CA TYR A 265 -12.54 5.24 1.65
C TYR A 265 -12.81 4.51 0.34
N GLY A 266 -14.04 4.52 -0.17
CA GLY A 266 -14.43 3.82 -1.40
C GLY A 266 -13.59 4.21 -2.62
N PRO A 267 -13.38 5.50 -2.93
CA PRO A 267 -12.63 5.92 -4.12
C PRO A 267 -11.18 5.41 -4.15
N GLU A 268 -10.49 5.46 -3.00
CA GLU A 268 -9.06 5.17 -2.87
C GLU A 268 -8.80 3.80 -2.18
N CYS A 269 -9.83 2.97 -2.02
CA CYS A 269 -9.64 1.67 -1.38
C CYS A 269 -8.66 0.80 -2.19
N GLU A 270 -8.06 -0.17 -1.51
CA GLU A 270 -7.02 -1.02 -2.08
C GLU A 270 -7.57 -1.98 -3.14
N LYS A 271 -6.70 -2.46 -4.03
CA LYS A 271 -7.05 -3.31 -5.17
C LYS A 271 -7.83 -4.60 -4.83
N GLN A 272 -7.69 -5.10 -3.60
CA GLN A 272 -8.38 -6.31 -3.10
C GLN A 272 -9.79 -6.03 -2.56
N SER A 273 -10.20 -4.76 -2.51
CA SER A 273 -11.54 -4.39 -2.03
C SER A 273 -12.61 -4.88 -2.99
N ASP A 274 -13.76 -5.27 -2.43
CA ASP A 274 -14.96 -5.62 -3.18
C ASP A 274 -15.37 -4.45 -4.10
N PRO A 275 -15.66 -4.69 -5.39
CA PRO A 275 -16.00 -3.63 -6.34
C PRO A 275 -17.24 -2.83 -5.93
N ARG A 276 -18.15 -3.42 -5.15
CA ARG A 276 -19.37 -2.76 -4.69
C ARG A 276 -19.08 -1.50 -3.88
N TRP A 277 -17.99 -1.44 -3.11
CA TRP A 277 -17.63 -0.24 -2.35
C TRP A 277 -17.31 0.96 -3.26
N ARG A 278 -16.57 0.73 -4.35
CA ARG A 278 -16.26 1.78 -5.34
C ARG A 278 -17.50 2.21 -6.12
N ILE A 279 -18.28 1.23 -6.58
CA ILE A 279 -19.47 1.50 -7.36
C ILE A 279 -20.51 2.25 -6.53
N GLU A 280 -20.68 1.90 -5.25
CA GLU A 280 -21.56 2.61 -4.33
C GLU A 280 -21.14 4.07 -4.21
N ALA A 281 -19.86 4.35 -3.91
CA ALA A 281 -19.35 5.72 -3.81
C ALA A 281 -19.57 6.57 -5.08
N LEU A 282 -19.55 5.94 -6.27
CA LEU A 282 -19.81 6.61 -7.55
C LEU A 282 -21.32 6.83 -7.84
N CYS A 283 -22.16 5.96 -7.29
CA CYS A 283 -23.60 5.95 -7.59
C CYS A 283 -24.44 6.64 -6.52
N THR A 284 -23.93 6.84 -5.31
CA THR A 284 -24.62 7.52 -4.21
C THR A 284 -24.18 8.97 -4.05
N GLU A 285 -25.02 9.77 -3.39
CA GLU A 285 -24.70 11.17 -3.11
C GLU A 285 -23.76 11.26 -1.90
N PRO A 286 -22.62 11.99 -2.02
CA PRO A 286 -21.70 12.16 -0.90
C PRO A 286 -22.37 12.89 0.26
N PRO A 287 -21.93 12.62 1.51
CA PRO A 287 -22.39 13.40 2.65
C PRO A 287 -21.98 14.86 2.46
N ARG A 288 -22.76 15.79 3.03
CA ARG A 288 -22.39 17.20 3.04
C ARG A 288 -21.11 17.36 3.86
N ALA A 289 -20.07 17.91 3.24
CA ALA A 289 -18.82 18.21 3.93
C ALA A 289 -19.09 19.04 5.21
N PRO A 290 -18.57 18.61 6.38
CA PRO A 290 -18.77 19.35 7.61
C PRO A 290 -18.01 20.67 7.59
N ASP A 291 -18.58 21.67 8.26
CA ASP A 291 -17.86 22.89 8.62
C ASP A 291 -17.03 22.57 9.87
N GLU A 292 -15.80 22.12 9.65
CA GLU A 292 -14.91 21.63 10.70
C GLU A 292 -14.65 22.68 11.78
N GLU A 293 -14.40 23.94 11.41
CA GLU A 293 -14.16 25.02 12.37
C GLU A 293 -15.38 25.22 13.27
N ARG A 294 -16.58 25.29 12.68
CA ARG A 294 -17.82 25.42 13.44
C ARG A 294 -18.09 24.19 14.31
N GLN A 295 -17.78 23.00 13.80
CA GLN A 295 -17.93 21.76 14.55
C GLN A 295 -17.02 21.73 15.78
N LEU A 296 -15.73 22.05 15.62
CA LEU A 296 -14.77 22.11 16.71
C LEU A 296 -15.10 23.21 17.73
N ALA A 297 -15.54 24.39 17.27
CA ALA A 297 -16.01 25.45 18.14
C ALA A 297 -17.23 25.01 18.97
N ARG A 298 -18.17 24.29 18.36
CA ARG A 298 -19.35 23.73 19.04
C ARG A 298 -18.98 22.65 20.05
N ALA A 299 -18.08 21.73 19.71
CA ALA A 299 -17.59 20.70 20.63
C ALA A 299 -16.89 21.33 21.84
N THR A 300 -15.98 22.28 21.60
CA THR A 300 -15.26 23.01 22.64
C THR A 300 -16.22 23.76 23.56
N ALA A 301 -17.21 24.46 23.01
CA ALA A 301 -18.20 25.17 23.80
C ALA A 301 -19.05 24.21 24.66
N ALA A 302 -19.44 23.05 24.12
CA ALA A 302 -20.23 22.06 24.85
C ALA A 302 -19.46 21.45 26.02
N LEU A 303 -18.20 21.05 25.80
CA LEU A 303 -17.32 20.53 26.85
C LEU A 303 -17.06 21.59 27.94
N ALA A 304 -16.83 22.85 27.54
CA ALA A 304 -16.64 23.95 28.47
C ALA A 304 -17.90 24.23 29.32
N ALA A 305 -19.08 24.20 28.70
CA ALA A 305 -20.36 24.36 29.40
C ALA A 305 -20.64 23.22 30.40
N ALA A 306 -20.13 22.02 30.13
CA ALA A 306 -20.16 20.89 31.05
C ALA A 306 -19.08 20.95 32.16
N GLY A 307 -18.25 22.00 32.19
CA GLY A 307 -17.19 22.17 33.19
C GLY A 307 -15.95 21.31 32.95
N LEU A 308 -15.79 20.73 31.76
CA LEU A 308 -14.70 19.80 31.46
C LEU A 308 -13.36 20.50 31.11
N ALA A 309 -13.32 21.83 31.04
CA ALA A 309 -12.11 22.62 30.75
C ALA A 309 -11.34 22.15 29.48
N PRO A 310 -11.97 22.20 28.29
CA PRO A 310 -11.34 21.76 27.05
C PRO A 310 -10.18 22.68 26.64
N ARG A 311 -9.14 22.07 26.07
CA ARG A 311 -8.00 22.75 25.45
C ARG A 311 -8.27 23.00 23.96
N THR A 312 -7.38 23.75 23.31
CA THR A 312 -7.44 23.96 21.87
C THR A 312 -7.45 22.61 21.13
N PRO A 313 -8.39 22.40 20.20
CA PRO A 313 -8.38 21.23 19.33
C PRO A 313 -7.09 21.15 18.51
N LEU A 314 -6.56 19.94 18.33
CA LEU A 314 -5.42 19.65 17.47
C LEU A 314 -5.84 18.63 16.42
N SER A 315 -5.35 18.74 15.19
CA SER A 315 -5.48 17.63 14.23
C SER A 315 -4.77 16.38 14.80
N CYS A 316 -5.22 15.18 14.44
CA CYS A 316 -4.56 13.96 14.90
C CYS A 316 -3.06 13.93 14.55
N GLY A 317 -2.68 14.45 13.37
CA GLY A 317 -1.28 14.58 12.97
C GLY A 317 -0.45 15.48 13.90
N GLU A 318 -1.01 16.62 14.34
CA GLU A 318 -0.37 17.50 15.32
C GLU A 318 -0.32 16.87 16.71
N ALA A 319 -1.39 16.17 17.12
CA ALA A 319 -1.47 15.49 18.41
C ALA A 319 -0.42 14.38 18.54
N HIS A 320 -0.19 13.63 17.46
CA HIS A 320 0.80 12.55 17.36
C HIS A 320 2.18 13.01 16.85
N ARG A 321 2.30 14.28 16.46
CA ARG A 321 3.50 14.93 15.89
C ARG A 321 4.00 14.32 14.58
N GLN A 322 3.16 13.55 13.89
CA GLN A 322 3.43 12.96 12.59
C GLN A 322 2.11 12.48 11.96
N GLY A 323 2.12 12.33 10.63
CA GLY A 323 1.00 11.75 9.91
C GLY A 323 -0.21 12.67 9.73
N GLY A 324 -1.34 12.06 9.37
CA GLY A 324 -2.62 12.71 9.15
C GLY A 324 -3.77 11.72 9.34
N GLY A 325 -5.01 12.20 9.19
CA GLY A 325 -6.17 11.36 9.47
C GLY A 325 -7.50 12.10 9.49
N THR A 326 -8.54 11.43 9.98
CA THR A 326 -9.94 11.85 9.85
C THR A 326 -10.54 12.38 11.16
N TYR A 327 -9.71 12.90 12.07
CA TYR A 327 -10.20 13.48 13.32
C TYR A 327 -9.27 14.53 13.95
N HIS A 328 -9.86 15.29 14.87
CA HIS A 328 -9.19 16.19 15.80
C HIS A 328 -9.28 15.66 17.23
N VAL A 329 -8.25 15.93 18.03
CA VAL A 329 -8.17 15.62 19.46
C VAL A 329 -8.46 16.88 20.27
N ILE A 330 -9.43 16.81 21.18
CA ILE A 330 -9.67 17.82 22.20
C ILE A 330 -9.35 17.20 23.56
N ARG A 331 -8.23 17.64 24.16
CA ARG A 331 -7.90 17.27 25.55
C ARG A 331 -8.69 18.12 26.53
N TYR A 332 -9.08 17.52 27.65
CA TYR A 332 -9.86 18.20 28.69
C TYR A 332 -9.49 17.68 30.08
N GLY A 333 -9.99 18.34 31.12
CA GLY A 333 -9.62 18.12 32.51
C GLY A 333 -8.38 18.91 32.95
N GLU A 334 -8.21 19.06 34.26
CA GLU A 334 -7.10 19.83 34.85
C GLU A 334 -5.72 19.25 34.48
N ASP A 335 -5.61 17.92 34.43
CA ASP A 335 -4.39 17.22 34.04
C ASP A 335 -4.22 17.07 32.51
N GLY A 336 -5.28 17.31 31.74
CA GLY A 336 -5.32 17.16 30.29
C GLY A 336 -5.08 15.74 29.81
N ARG A 337 -5.35 14.73 30.65
CA ARG A 337 -5.20 13.31 30.29
C ARG A 337 -6.40 12.74 29.56
N SER A 338 -7.57 13.33 29.78
CA SER A 338 -8.78 12.92 29.09
C SER A 338 -8.82 13.57 27.71
N GLU A 339 -9.30 12.83 26.72
CA GLU A 339 -9.42 13.30 25.35
C GLU A 339 -10.69 12.80 24.69
N VAL A 340 -11.23 13.63 23.80
CA VAL A 340 -12.27 13.24 22.85
C VAL A 340 -11.77 13.44 21.43
N PHE A 341 -12.26 12.60 20.55
CA PHE A 341 -12.03 12.65 19.12
C PHE A 341 -13.25 13.24 18.44
N ILE A 342 -13.03 14.19 17.55
CA ILE A 342 -14.06 14.81 16.72
C ILE A 342 -13.73 14.49 15.27
N SER A 343 -14.58 13.69 14.63
CA SER A 343 -14.35 13.25 13.24
C SER A 343 -14.45 14.42 12.26
N THR A 344 -13.62 14.40 11.21
CA THR A 344 -13.73 15.30 10.05
C THR A 344 -14.73 14.79 9.02
N LEU A 345 -15.26 13.56 9.19
CA LEU A 345 -16.21 12.95 8.25
C LEU A 345 -17.67 13.31 8.53
N GLY A 346 -17.93 13.91 9.68
CA GLY A 346 -19.26 14.30 10.12
C GLY A 346 -19.31 14.62 11.61
N PRO A 347 -20.49 14.87 12.18
CA PRO A 347 -20.65 15.23 13.58
C PRO A 347 -20.54 14.01 14.50
N PHE A 348 -19.50 13.19 14.34
CA PHE A 348 -19.22 12.03 15.18
C PHE A 348 -18.20 12.38 16.25
N ALA A 349 -18.45 11.90 17.47
CA ALA A 349 -17.55 12.05 18.59
C ALA A 349 -17.33 10.71 19.29
N GLY A 350 -16.18 10.54 19.92
CA GLY A 350 -15.89 9.35 20.71
C GLY A 350 -14.59 9.51 21.49
N ASN A 351 -14.19 8.46 22.19
CA ASN A 351 -12.89 8.35 22.82
C ASN A 351 -12.55 6.85 23.03
N HIS A 352 -11.41 6.56 23.63
CA HIS A 352 -11.01 5.18 23.91
C HIS A 352 -11.72 4.56 25.14
N GLU A 353 -12.24 5.37 26.07
CA GLU A 353 -12.70 4.91 27.39
C GLU A 353 -14.22 5.01 27.62
N ASP A 354 -15.00 5.43 26.61
CA ASP A 354 -16.44 5.72 26.68
C ASP A 354 -16.80 6.66 27.85
N ASP A 355 -16.27 7.90 27.86
CA ASP A 355 -16.46 8.85 28.97
C ASP A 355 -17.91 9.38 29.01
N PRO A 356 -18.71 9.04 30.05
CA PRO A 356 -20.10 9.45 30.13
C PRO A 356 -20.31 10.96 30.24
N ALA A 357 -19.38 11.69 30.84
CA ALA A 357 -19.50 13.14 31.02
C ALA A 357 -19.27 13.87 29.69
N ALA A 358 -18.26 13.45 28.92
CA ALA A 358 -18.01 14.00 27.59
C ALA A 358 -19.15 13.65 26.62
N ARG A 359 -19.66 12.42 26.67
CA ARG A 359 -20.83 11.98 25.92
C ARG A 359 -22.06 12.85 26.22
N ALA A 360 -22.37 13.03 27.50
CA ALA A 360 -23.52 13.84 27.94
C ALA A 360 -23.40 15.32 27.53
N ALA A 361 -22.18 15.84 27.33
CA ALA A 361 -21.95 17.19 26.82
C ALA A 361 -22.13 17.28 25.30
N LEU A 362 -21.63 16.30 24.55
CA LEU A 362 -21.54 16.35 23.08
C LEU A 362 -22.83 15.91 22.37
N GLU A 363 -23.57 14.93 22.90
CA GLU A 363 -24.83 14.48 22.29
C GLU A 363 -25.87 15.63 22.15
N PRO A 364 -26.15 16.44 23.20
CA PRO A 364 -27.04 17.59 23.07
C PRO A 364 -26.52 18.70 22.13
N ALA A 365 -25.20 18.74 21.90
CA ALA A 365 -24.57 19.65 20.95
C ALA A 365 -24.68 19.16 19.50
N GLY A 366 -25.41 18.06 19.26
CA GLY A 366 -25.68 17.51 17.94
C GLY A 366 -24.56 16.60 17.42
N PHE A 367 -23.73 16.06 18.30
CA PHE A 367 -22.78 15.01 17.94
C PHE A 367 -23.40 13.64 18.18
N ARG A 368 -23.12 12.72 17.27
CA ARG A 368 -23.39 11.30 17.48
C ARG A 368 -22.19 10.69 18.19
N TRP A 369 -22.41 10.19 19.40
CA TRP A 369 -21.39 9.47 20.14
C TRP A 369 -21.21 8.05 19.58
N ILE A 370 -19.96 7.67 19.29
CA ILE A 370 -19.60 6.34 18.82
C ILE A 370 -19.20 5.52 20.04
N ASP A 371 -20.16 4.73 20.54
CA ASP A 371 -19.95 3.85 21.67
C ASP A 371 -19.21 2.55 21.28
N GLY A 372 -18.82 1.75 22.28
CA GLY A 372 -18.10 0.50 22.07
C GLY A 372 -18.78 -0.45 21.07
N PRO A 373 -20.09 -0.76 21.20
CA PRO A 373 -20.80 -1.61 20.25
C PRO A 373 -20.82 -1.05 18.82
N THR A 374 -21.12 0.24 18.63
CA THR A 374 -21.16 0.87 17.30
C THR A 374 -19.75 0.95 16.70
N GLY A 375 -18.78 1.36 17.49
CA GLY A 375 -17.39 1.51 17.10
C GLY A 375 -16.72 0.19 16.74
N ALA A 376 -17.14 -0.92 17.34
CA ALA A 376 -16.59 -2.27 17.09
C ALA A 376 -17.16 -2.96 15.83
N VAL A 377 -18.15 -2.37 15.15
CA VAL A 377 -18.69 -2.94 13.90
C VAL A 377 -17.58 -3.02 12.85
N ARG A 378 -17.29 -4.23 12.38
CA ARG A 378 -16.19 -4.52 11.44
C ARG A 378 -16.66 -4.32 9.99
N VAL A 379 -16.06 -3.36 9.29
CA VAL A 379 -16.38 -3.08 7.87
C VAL A 379 -15.57 -4.00 6.97
N THR A 380 -16.22 -5.06 6.47
CA THR A 380 -15.58 -6.10 5.65
C THR A 380 -15.53 -5.76 4.17
N GLY A 381 -14.57 -6.34 3.44
CA GLY A 381 -14.43 -6.17 1.99
C GLY A 381 -13.95 -4.79 1.54
N LEU A 382 -13.76 -3.84 2.46
CA LEU A 382 -13.19 -2.53 2.22
C LEU A 382 -11.72 -2.55 2.66
N GLY A 383 -10.81 -2.60 1.69
CA GLY A 383 -9.38 -2.60 1.94
C GLY A 383 -8.88 -1.18 2.19
N VAL A 384 -8.65 -0.85 3.46
CA VAL A 384 -8.00 0.40 3.88
C VAL A 384 -6.65 0.04 4.48
N TYR A 385 -5.60 0.72 4.04
CA TYR A 385 -4.27 0.56 4.65
C TYR A 385 -4.31 1.05 6.10
N TYR A 386 -3.72 0.32 7.05
CA TYR A 386 -3.58 0.79 8.43
C TYR A 386 -2.39 0.10 9.11
N PHE A 387 -1.34 0.87 9.45
CA PHE A 387 -0.09 0.38 10.06
C PHE A 387 0.47 -0.91 9.43
N GLY A 388 0.43 -0.98 8.10
CA GLY A 388 0.93 -2.12 7.34
C GLY A 388 -0.03 -3.31 7.20
N SER A 389 -1.15 -3.29 7.92
CA SER A 389 -2.26 -4.21 7.73
C SER A 389 -3.29 -3.65 6.74
N ARG A 390 -4.07 -4.57 6.17
CA ARG A 390 -5.23 -4.31 5.29
C ARG A 390 -6.39 -5.22 5.68
N GLU A 391 -6.39 -5.65 6.93
CA GLU A 391 -7.53 -6.35 7.53
C GLU A 391 -8.74 -5.41 7.58
N PRO A 392 -9.97 -5.95 7.65
CA PRO A 392 -11.14 -5.14 7.92
C PRO A 392 -10.87 -4.17 9.08
N LEU A 393 -11.35 -2.94 8.98
CA LEU A 393 -11.27 -1.97 10.06
C LEU A 393 -12.64 -1.83 10.70
N ASP A 394 -12.66 -1.47 11.98
CA ASP A 394 -13.91 -1.16 12.66
C ASP A 394 -14.33 0.30 12.43
N VAL A 395 -15.60 0.60 12.69
CA VAL A 395 -16.17 1.94 12.54
C VAL A 395 -15.37 2.99 13.31
N SER A 396 -14.93 2.68 14.53
CA SER A 396 -14.14 3.61 15.34
C SER A 396 -12.83 3.98 14.63
N THR A 397 -12.11 2.99 14.11
CA THR A 397 -10.84 3.19 13.40
C THR A 397 -11.05 3.97 12.10
N LEU A 398 -12.15 3.74 11.38
CA LEU A 398 -12.46 4.48 10.14
C LEU A 398 -12.91 5.93 10.41
N LEU A 399 -13.68 6.18 11.47
CA LEU A 399 -14.10 7.56 11.81
C LEU A 399 -13.00 8.38 12.47
N PHE A 400 -12.09 7.72 13.19
CA PHE A 400 -10.97 8.31 13.91
C PHE A 400 -9.65 7.76 13.39
N TYR A 401 -9.53 7.74 12.07
CA TYR A 401 -8.37 7.19 11.37
C TYR A 401 -7.16 8.09 11.57
N TRP A 402 -6.00 7.49 11.82
CA TRP A 402 -4.70 8.17 11.83
C TRP A 402 -3.64 7.24 11.24
N GLN A 403 -2.74 7.81 10.46
CA GLN A 403 -1.59 7.11 9.87
C GLN A 403 -0.39 8.04 9.84
N ASP A 404 0.80 7.48 10.09
CA ASP A 404 2.09 8.17 10.17
C ASP A 404 2.68 8.68 8.85
#